data_AF-A0A7V1BIS8-F1
#
_entry.id   AF-A0A7V1BIS8-F1
#
_cell.length_a   1.000
_cell.length_b   1.000
_cell.length_c   1.000
_cell.angle_alpha   90.00
_cell.angle_beta   90.00
_cell.angle_gamma   90.00
#
_symmetry.space_group_name_H-M   'P 1'
#
loop_
_entity.id
_entity.type
_entity.pdbx_description
1 polymer ?
#
loop_
_entity_poly.entity_id
_entity_poly.type
_entity_poly.pdbx_seq_one_letter_code
_entity_poly.pdbx_strand_id
1 'polypeptide(L)'
;MLNDYFNDPIDQATGQNFEVSPQSLMFERLVSNMQSTLDEEVFFDDSDWPEGFDWGNDRDAVWEGLAEDAFLLARFRTRKPADKLLCRAAGVIHRAIRSKSMVELEAAQVKLAKIMQSAAPARVYFMLEEAELCLEQMAERAEADDPANDLGFTPDA
;
A
#
# COMPACT_ATOMS: atom_id res chain seq x y z
N MET A 1 22.13 15.79 21.56
CA MET A 1 21.51 14.46 21.70
C MET A 1 21.27 13.97 20.29
N LEU A 2 22.10 13.03 19.81
CA LEU A 2 22.13 12.66 18.40
C LEU A 2 22.67 11.23 18.29
N ASN A 3 21.97 10.25 18.89
CA ASN A 3 22.37 8.84 18.85
C ASN A 3 21.20 7.84 18.83
N ASP A 4 19.94 8.29 18.85
CA ASP A 4 18.79 7.36 18.84
C ASP A 4 18.32 6.96 17.44
N TYR A 5 18.98 7.47 16.38
CA TYR A 5 18.76 7.05 14.99
C TYR A 5 19.48 5.76 14.58
N PHE A 6 20.26 5.16 15.50
CA PHE A 6 21.15 4.01 15.21
C PHE A 6 20.56 2.64 15.54
N ASN A 7 19.31 2.57 15.99
CA ASN A 7 18.68 1.30 16.33
C ASN A 7 17.35 1.16 15.59
N ASP A 8 17.43 0.98 14.29
CA ASP A 8 16.29 0.43 13.56
C ASP A 8 16.01 -0.99 14.13
N PRO A 9 14.79 -1.29 14.59
CA PRO A 9 14.43 -2.59 15.13
C PRO A 9 14.77 -3.74 14.17
N ILE A 10 14.71 -3.49 12.87
CA ILE A 10 15.04 -4.47 11.83
C ILE A 10 16.56 -4.66 11.76
N ASP A 11 17.34 -3.59 11.84
CA ASP A 11 18.81 -3.68 11.84
C ASP A 11 19.32 -4.41 13.11
N GLN A 12 18.65 -4.23 14.26
CA GLN A 12 18.92 -5.02 15.48
C GLN A 12 18.51 -6.49 15.34
N ALA A 13 17.34 -6.76 14.79
CA ALA A 13 16.83 -8.13 14.64
C ALA A 13 17.61 -8.94 13.60
N THR A 14 18.13 -8.27 12.57
CA THR A 14 18.75 -8.93 11.41
C THR A 14 20.27 -8.80 11.36
N GLY A 15 20.85 -7.86 12.13
CA GLY A 15 22.29 -7.56 12.14
C GLY A 15 22.80 -6.96 10.82
N GLN A 16 21.92 -6.54 9.92
CA GLN A 16 22.27 -5.95 8.63
C GLN A 16 22.30 -4.42 8.76
N ASN A 17 23.47 -3.80 8.55
CA ASN A 17 23.52 -2.35 8.34
C ASN A 17 22.96 -2.06 6.95
N PHE A 18 21.69 -1.73 6.86
CA PHE A 18 21.08 -1.37 5.59
C PHE A 18 21.48 0.06 5.23
N GLU A 19 22.35 0.25 4.22
CA GLU A 19 22.54 1.58 3.64
C GLU A 19 21.23 2.02 2.98
N VAL A 20 20.48 2.86 3.69
CA VAL A 20 19.18 3.32 3.26
C VAL A 20 19.32 4.11 1.95
N SER A 21 18.75 3.58 0.87
CA SER A 21 18.72 4.26 -0.42
C SER A 21 17.58 5.27 -0.46
N PRO A 22 17.66 6.30 -1.32
CA PRO A 22 16.53 7.21 -1.56
C PRO A 22 15.25 6.46 -1.97
N GLN A 23 15.37 5.37 -2.74
CA GLN A 23 14.25 4.55 -3.16
C GLN A 23 13.61 3.81 -1.99
N SER A 24 14.41 3.32 -1.04
CA SER A 24 13.90 2.71 0.19
C SER A 24 13.15 3.73 1.04
N LEU A 25 13.68 4.94 1.25
CA LEU A 25 12.97 5.99 1.98
C LEU A 25 11.66 6.42 1.31
N MET A 26 11.68 6.57 -0.02
CA MET A 26 10.48 6.94 -0.77
C MET A 26 9.42 5.83 -0.71
N PHE A 27 9.84 4.57 -0.78
CA PHE A 27 8.92 3.44 -0.68
C PHE A 27 8.34 3.31 0.73
N GLU A 28 9.19 3.40 1.76
CA GLU A 28 8.79 3.38 3.17
C GLU A 28 7.75 4.47 3.45
N ARG A 29 8.01 5.70 3.00
CA ARG A 29 7.05 6.80 3.13
C ARG A 29 5.75 6.56 2.38
N LEU A 30 5.81 6.01 1.17
CA LEU A 30 4.61 5.68 0.38
C LEU A 30 3.72 4.70 1.16
N VAL A 31 4.32 3.61 1.68
CA VAL A 31 3.58 2.59 2.43
C VAL A 31 3.04 3.14 3.74
N SER A 32 3.85 3.88 4.52
CA SER A 32 3.37 4.51 5.76
C SER A 32 2.22 5.48 5.52
N ASN A 33 2.25 6.26 4.43
CA ASN A 33 1.15 7.15 4.10
C ASN A 33 -0.11 6.38 3.67
N MET A 34 0.05 5.26 2.94
CA MET A 34 -1.10 4.39 2.62
C MET A 34 -1.72 3.82 3.89
N GLN A 35 -0.90 3.30 4.83
CA GLN A 35 -1.38 2.81 6.12
C GLN A 35 -2.11 3.90 6.89
N SER A 36 -1.53 5.11 7.00
CA SER A 36 -2.19 6.24 7.69
C SER A 36 -3.50 6.62 7.03
N THR A 37 -3.57 6.62 5.69
CA THR A 37 -4.81 6.93 4.95
C THR A 37 -5.87 5.86 5.22
N LEU A 38 -5.45 4.59 5.20
CA LEU A 38 -6.35 3.48 5.51
C LEU A 38 -6.80 3.54 6.97
N ASP A 39 -5.91 3.75 7.93
CA ASP A 39 -6.24 3.85 9.35
C ASP A 39 -7.14 5.06 9.65
N GLU A 40 -6.88 6.22 9.05
CA GLU A 40 -7.73 7.41 9.22
C GLU A 40 -9.17 7.15 8.74
N GLU A 41 -9.36 6.46 7.62
CA GLU A 41 -10.67 5.98 7.17
C GLU A 41 -11.35 5.02 8.18
N VAL A 42 -10.62 4.37 9.10
CA VAL A 42 -11.21 3.54 10.20
C VAL A 42 -11.72 4.37 11.38
N PHE A 43 -11.19 5.59 11.59
CA PHE A 43 -11.48 6.39 12.79
C PHE A 43 -12.61 7.41 12.61
N PHE A 44 -13.10 7.65 11.40
CA PHE A 44 -14.27 8.51 11.17
C PHE A 44 -15.55 7.66 11.13
N ASP A 45 -16.52 8.02 11.98
CA ASP A 45 -17.83 7.38 12.15
C ASP A 45 -18.55 7.21 10.78
N ASP A 46 -19.11 6.02 10.52
CA ASP A 46 -19.72 5.52 9.26
C ASP A 46 -20.90 6.36 8.71
N SER A 47 -21.17 7.53 9.28
CA SER A 47 -22.36 8.34 9.00
C SER A 47 -22.09 9.71 8.36
N ASP A 48 -20.83 10.16 8.24
CA ASP A 48 -20.51 11.52 7.75
C ASP A 48 -19.50 11.60 6.58
N TRP A 49 -19.03 10.48 6.01
CA TRP A 49 -18.29 10.48 4.72
C TRP A 49 -18.91 9.50 3.71
N PRO A 50 -18.86 9.80 2.40
CA PRO A 50 -19.27 8.87 1.35
C PRO A 50 -18.55 7.53 1.48
N GLU A 51 -19.28 6.49 1.07
CA GLU A 51 -18.97 5.06 1.07
C GLU A 51 -17.47 4.78 0.77
N GLY A 52 -16.92 3.77 1.44
CA GLY A 52 -15.49 3.47 1.45
C GLY A 52 -14.92 3.33 0.04
N PHE A 53 -13.58 3.42 -0.08
CA PHE A 53 -12.81 3.42 -1.33
C PHE A 53 -13.66 3.40 -2.62
N ASP A 54 -14.29 4.54 -2.95
CA ASP A 54 -15.29 4.58 -4.03
C ASP A 54 -14.59 4.65 -5.40
N TRP A 55 -14.80 3.61 -6.22
CA TRP A 55 -14.36 3.63 -7.63
C TRP A 55 -15.22 4.56 -8.51
N GLY A 56 -16.36 5.01 -7.99
CA GLY A 56 -17.51 5.58 -8.69
C GLY A 56 -17.48 7.09 -8.92
N ASN A 57 -17.11 7.93 -7.95
CA ASN A 57 -16.92 9.36 -8.20
C ASN A 57 -16.00 10.05 -7.19
N ASP A 58 -15.00 10.75 -7.73
CA ASP A 58 -13.96 11.50 -7.02
C ASP A 58 -13.11 10.64 -6.07
N ARG A 59 -12.06 10.03 -6.64
CA ARG A 59 -10.96 9.58 -5.80
C ARG A 59 -10.45 10.75 -4.98
N ASP A 60 -10.41 10.54 -3.67
CA ASP A 60 -9.84 11.48 -2.73
C ASP A 60 -8.49 12.01 -3.25
N ALA A 61 -8.29 13.32 -3.12
CA ALA A 61 -7.04 13.99 -3.45
C ALA A 61 -5.83 13.32 -2.76
N VAL A 62 -6.05 12.69 -1.59
CA VAL A 62 -5.04 11.88 -0.89
C VAL A 62 -4.63 10.66 -1.73
N TRP A 63 -5.59 9.84 -2.16
CA TRP A 63 -5.35 8.66 -3.01
C TRP A 63 -4.73 9.04 -4.37
N GLU A 64 -5.13 10.16 -4.96
CA GLU A 64 -4.51 10.69 -6.17
C GLU A 64 -3.03 11.06 -5.94
N GLY A 65 -2.72 11.75 -4.84
CA GLY A 65 -1.34 12.07 -4.45
C GLY A 65 -0.48 10.83 -4.22
N LEU A 66 -1.02 9.81 -3.53
CA LEU A 66 -0.33 8.53 -3.34
C LEU A 66 -0.07 7.79 -4.66
N ALA A 67 -1.02 7.84 -5.60
CA ALA A 67 -0.83 7.27 -6.92
C ALA A 67 0.28 7.99 -7.71
N GLU A 68 0.40 9.31 -7.58
CA GLU A 68 1.47 10.10 -8.19
C GLU A 68 2.84 9.77 -7.59
N ASP A 69 2.95 9.69 -6.26
CA ASP A 69 4.17 9.31 -5.57
C ASP A 69 4.65 7.90 -5.99
N ALA A 70 3.71 6.94 -6.03
CA ALA A 70 3.96 5.59 -6.51
C ALA A 70 4.43 5.57 -7.97
N PHE A 71 3.82 6.39 -8.83
CA PHE A 71 4.19 6.51 -10.24
C PHE A 71 5.60 7.09 -10.41
N LEU A 72 5.95 8.13 -9.65
CA LEU A 72 7.28 8.72 -9.67
C LEU A 72 8.32 7.69 -9.26
N LEU A 73 8.09 6.99 -8.14
CA LEU A 73 8.99 5.95 -7.65
C LEU A 73 9.17 4.82 -8.67
N ALA A 74 8.09 4.36 -9.30
CA ALA A 74 8.13 3.28 -10.29
C ALA A 74 9.00 3.59 -11.52
N ARG A 75 9.20 4.87 -11.84
CA ARG A 75 9.98 5.31 -13.01
C ARG A 75 11.47 5.50 -12.71
N PHE A 76 11.87 5.44 -11.44
CA PHE A 76 13.29 5.55 -11.10
C PHE A 76 14.09 4.40 -11.70
N ARG A 77 15.25 4.77 -12.26
CA ARG A 77 16.22 3.81 -12.75
C ARG A 77 17.30 3.62 -11.70
N THR A 78 17.41 2.40 -11.18
CA THR A 78 18.42 2.00 -10.20
C THR A 78 19.16 0.76 -10.66
N ARG A 79 20.44 0.65 -10.27
CA ARG A 79 21.27 -0.55 -10.51
C ARG A 79 21.18 -1.54 -9.36
N LYS A 80 20.82 -1.09 -8.15
CA LYS A 80 20.71 -1.93 -6.95
C LYS A 80 19.51 -2.89 -7.10
N PRO A 81 19.68 -4.22 -6.93
CA PRO A 81 18.58 -5.18 -7.07
C PRO A 81 17.43 -4.94 -6.10
N ALA A 82 17.73 -4.64 -4.84
CA ALA A 82 16.74 -4.29 -3.80
C ALA A 82 15.84 -3.12 -4.24
N ASP A 83 16.43 -1.99 -4.63
CA ASP A 83 15.67 -0.83 -5.10
C ASP A 83 14.83 -1.14 -6.35
N LYS A 84 15.27 -2.04 -7.23
CA LYS A 84 14.47 -2.46 -8.40
C LYS A 84 13.19 -3.17 -7.97
N LEU A 85 13.23 -3.97 -6.91
CA LEU A 85 12.03 -4.61 -6.36
C LEU A 85 11.07 -3.56 -5.82
N LEU A 86 11.56 -2.59 -5.06
CA LEU A 86 10.76 -1.48 -4.54
C LEU A 86 10.14 -0.61 -5.65
N CYS A 87 10.90 -0.26 -6.69
CA CYS A 87 10.36 0.47 -7.84
C CYS A 87 9.28 -0.34 -8.58
N ARG A 88 9.46 -1.67 -8.72
CA ARG A 88 8.44 -2.54 -9.32
C ARG A 88 7.18 -2.61 -8.46
N ALA A 89 7.35 -2.75 -7.15
CA ALA A 89 6.25 -2.78 -6.19
C ALA A 89 5.49 -1.45 -6.19
N ALA A 90 6.18 -0.30 -6.26
CA ALA A 90 5.54 1.00 -6.41
C ALA A 90 4.69 1.07 -7.69
N GLY A 91 5.16 0.48 -8.79
CA GLY A 91 4.37 0.37 -10.01
C GLY A 91 3.16 -0.57 -9.90
N VAL A 92 3.18 -1.53 -8.96
CA VAL A 92 2.02 -2.35 -8.61
C VAL A 92 1.04 -1.56 -7.75
N ILE A 93 1.52 -0.87 -6.71
CA ILE A 93 0.73 0.02 -5.85
C ILE A 93 0.02 1.09 -6.68
N HIS A 94 0.73 1.76 -7.59
CA HIS A 94 0.12 2.74 -8.50
C HIS A 94 -1.05 2.12 -9.28
N ARG A 95 -0.91 0.89 -9.77
CA ARG A 95 -1.99 0.19 -10.49
C ARG A 95 -3.13 -0.22 -9.57
N ALA A 96 -2.84 -0.62 -8.34
CA ALA A 96 -3.86 -0.96 -7.34
C ALA A 96 -4.68 0.27 -6.96
N ILE A 97 -4.04 1.39 -6.61
CA ILE A 97 -4.75 2.66 -6.37
C ILE A 97 -5.51 3.07 -7.65
N ARG A 98 -4.97 2.76 -8.84
CA ARG A 98 -5.55 3.09 -10.15
C ARG A 98 -6.56 2.10 -10.71
N SER A 99 -6.89 0.99 -10.03
CA SER A 99 -7.86 0.05 -10.59
C SER A 99 -9.25 0.65 -10.74
N LYS A 100 -10.17 -0.06 -11.36
CA LYS A 100 -11.59 0.35 -11.47
C LYS A 100 -12.53 -0.80 -11.12
N SER A 101 -11.97 -1.88 -10.61
CA SER A 101 -12.68 -3.12 -10.28
C SER A 101 -11.83 -3.97 -9.36
N MET A 102 -12.50 -4.84 -8.60
CA MET A 102 -11.87 -5.83 -7.74
C MET A 102 -10.89 -6.73 -8.51
N VAL A 103 -11.26 -7.16 -9.72
CA VAL A 103 -10.41 -8.00 -10.58
C VAL A 103 -9.07 -7.34 -10.91
N GLU A 104 -9.04 -6.03 -11.13
CA GLU A 104 -7.80 -5.31 -11.40
C GLU A 104 -6.94 -5.15 -10.14
N LEU A 105 -7.57 -5.00 -8.97
CA LEU A 105 -6.90 -4.94 -7.67
C LEU A 105 -6.28 -6.29 -7.29
N GLU A 106 -7.03 -7.38 -7.42
CA GLU A 106 -6.53 -8.76 -7.26
C GLU A 106 -5.35 -9.04 -8.20
N ALA A 107 -5.44 -8.59 -9.45
CA ALA A 107 -4.34 -8.74 -10.41
C ALA A 107 -3.09 -7.93 -10.00
N ALA A 108 -3.25 -6.84 -9.24
CA ALA A 108 -2.15 -6.10 -8.64
C ALA A 108 -1.56 -6.87 -7.44
N GLN A 109 -2.38 -7.37 -6.51
CA GLN A 109 -1.94 -8.19 -5.38
C GLN A 109 -1.14 -9.42 -5.85
N VAL A 110 -1.64 -10.17 -6.84
CA VAL A 110 -0.92 -11.31 -7.43
C VAL A 110 0.43 -10.91 -8.02
N LYS A 111 0.56 -9.69 -8.56
CA LYS A 111 1.85 -9.19 -9.05
C LYS A 111 2.79 -8.81 -7.90
N LEU A 112 2.28 -8.27 -6.80
CA LEU A 112 3.07 -7.97 -5.61
C LEU A 112 3.61 -9.25 -4.97
N ALA A 113 2.76 -10.26 -4.78
CA ALA A 113 3.18 -11.58 -4.28
C ALA A 113 4.29 -12.21 -5.12
N LYS A 114 4.22 -12.06 -6.46
CA LYS A 114 5.32 -12.51 -7.37
C LYS A 114 6.61 -11.72 -7.17
N ILE A 115 6.55 -10.44 -6.82
CA ILE A 115 7.74 -9.64 -6.48
C ILE A 115 8.35 -10.16 -5.18
N MET A 116 7.53 -10.47 -4.17
CA MET A 116 7.95 -10.98 -2.86
C MET A 116 8.62 -12.35 -2.91
N GLN A 117 8.33 -13.17 -3.93
CA GLN A 117 9.06 -14.41 -4.20
C GLN A 117 10.53 -14.19 -4.62
N SER A 118 10.93 -12.95 -4.90
CA SER A 118 12.32 -12.62 -5.24
C SER A 118 13.18 -12.53 -3.98
N ALA A 119 14.41 -13.06 -4.05
CA ALA A 119 15.38 -12.89 -2.97
C ALA A 119 15.67 -11.40 -2.71
N ALA A 120 15.38 -10.95 -1.50
CA ALA A 120 15.55 -9.57 -1.06
C ALA A 120 16.13 -9.51 0.36
N PRO A 121 16.79 -8.41 0.75
CA PRO A 121 17.14 -8.15 2.15
C PRO A 121 15.89 -8.10 3.03
N ALA A 122 16.03 -8.46 4.31
CA ALA A 122 14.91 -8.54 5.25
C ALA A 122 14.11 -7.24 5.34
N ARG A 123 14.76 -6.08 5.37
CA ARG A 123 14.10 -4.76 5.38
C ARG A 123 13.23 -4.53 4.14
N VAL A 124 13.71 -4.93 2.96
CA VAL A 124 12.96 -4.80 1.71
C VAL A 124 11.76 -5.73 1.73
N TYR A 125 11.93 -6.94 2.25
CA TYR A 125 10.85 -7.90 2.38
C TYR A 125 9.76 -7.39 3.34
N PHE A 126 10.15 -6.87 4.50
CA PHE A 126 9.23 -6.23 5.46
C PHE A 126 8.42 -5.10 4.81
N MET A 127 9.07 -4.17 4.10
CA MET A 127 8.34 -3.11 3.39
C MET A 127 7.36 -3.65 2.34
N LEU A 128 7.66 -4.78 1.69
CA LEU A 128 6.77 -5.39 0.71
C LEU A 128 5.57 -6.08 1.39
N GLU A 129 5.76 -6.70 2.57
CA GLU A 129 4.67 -7.25 3.39
C GLU A 129 3.72 -6.16 3.85
N GLU A 130 4.24 -5.03 4.35
CA GLU A 130 3.42 -3.89 4.75
C GLU A 130 2.62 -3.32 3.57
N ALA A 131 3.21 -3.30 2.37
CA ALA A 131 2.50 -2.91 1.15
C ALA A 131 1.40 -3.92 0.77
N GLU A 132 1.62 -5.22 0.97
CA GLU A 132 0.62 -6.27 0.70
C GLU A 132 -0.58 -6.10 1.63
N LEU A 133 -0.34 -5.91 2.93
CA LEU A 133 -1.39 -5.63 3.92
C LEU A 133 -2.24 -4.41 3.54
N CYS A 134 -1.63 -3.34 3.04
CA CYS A 134 -2.38 -2.19 2.55
C CYS A 134 -3.30 -2.55 1.39
N LEU A 135 -2.83 -3.38 0.45
CA LEU A 135 -3.65 -3.80 -0.69
C LEU A 135 -4.77 -4.76 -0.27
N GLU A 136 -4.56 -5.59 0.75
CA GLU A 136 -5.60 -6.44 1.34
C GLU A 136 -6.69 -5.59 1.97
N GLN A 137 -6.34 -4.60 2.79
CA GLN A 137 -7.31 -3.68 3.40
C GLN A 137 -8.10 -2.87 2.35
N MET A 138 -7.44 -2.42 1.28
CA MET A 138 -8.14 -1.77 0.15
C MET A 138 -9.19 -2.70 -0.48
N ALA A 139 -8.86 -3.98 -0.61
CA ALA A 139 -9.76 -4.98 -1.20
C ALA A 139 -10.94 -5.29 -0.27
N GLU A 140 -10.69 -5.46 1.03
CA GLU A 140 -11.73 -5.67 2.05
C GLU A 140 -12.75 -4.53 2.07
N ARG A 141 -12.30 -3.28 1.94
CA ARG A 141 -13.20 -2.12 1.85
C ARG A 141 -14.01 -2.11 0.57
N ALA A 142 -13.34 -2.30 -0.57
CA ALA A 142 -14.04 -2.36 -1.86
C ALA A 142 -15.10 -3.46 -1.93
N GLU A 143 -14.94 -4.57 -1.19
CA GLU A 143 -15.97 -5.61 -1.04
C GLU A 143 -17.12 -5.22 -0.08
N ALA A 144 -16.82 -4.46 0.97
CA ALA A 144 -17.83 -3.96 1.91
C ALA A 144 -18.77 -2.93 1.26
N ASP A 145 -18.25 -2.14 0.32
CA ASP A 145 -19.01 -1.12 -0.42
C ASP A 145 -19.73 -1.68 -1.67
N ASP A 146 -19.68 -3.00 -1.94
CA ASP A 146 -20.44 -3.59 -3.05
C ASP A 146 -21.94 -3.61 -2.69
N PRO A 147 -22.81 -2.88 -3.42
CA PRO A 147 -24.25 -2.85 -3.17
C PRO A 147 -24.92 -4.22 -3.34
N ALA A 148 -24.24 -5.23 -3.91
CA ALA A 148 -24.71 -6.60 -3.93
C ALA A 148 -24.57 -7.33 -2.57
N ASN A 149 -23.72 -6.84 -1.67
CA ASN A 149 -23.57 -7.34 -0.30
C ASN A 149 -24.56 -6.73 0.69
N ASP A 150 -25.21 -5.61 0.34
CA ASP A 150 -26.37 -5.08 1.06
C ASP A 150 -27.63 -5.87 0.68
N LEU A 151 -27.63 -7.17 1.00
CA LEU A 151 -28.85 -7.96 1.07
C LEU A 151 -29.63 -7.47 2.29
N GLY A 152 -30.32 -6.35 2.10
CA GLY A 152 -31.22 -5.74 3.05
C GLY A 152 -32.13 -6.82 3.65
N PHE A 153 -31.85 -7.19 4.89
CA PHE A 153 -32.83 -7.82 5.74
C PHE A 153 -33.93 -6.78 5.99
N THR A 154 -34.90 -6.71 5.09
CA THR A 154 -36.19 -6.14 5.43
C THR A 154 -36.81 -7.08 6.47
N PRO A 155 -37.04 -6.65 7.72
CA PRO A 155 -37.89 -7.43 8.60
C PRO A 155 -39.31 -7.30 8.06
N ASP A 156 -39.84 -8.41 7.56
CA ASP A 156 -41.23 -8.52 7.13
C ASP A 156 -42.17 -7.99 8.24
N ALA A 157 -43.06 -7.07 7.85
CA ALA A 157 -44.08 -6.45 8.68
C ALA A 157 -45.33 -7.32 8.83
#